data_AF-A0A377E2J3-F1
#
_entry.id   AF-A0A377E2J3-F1
#
_cell.length_a   1.000
_cell.length_b   1.000
_cell.length_c   1.000
_cell.angle_alpha   90.00
_cell.angle_beta   90.00
_cell.angle_gamma   90.00
#
_symmetry.space_group_name_H-M   'P 1'
#
loop_
_entity.id
_entity.type
_entity.pdbx_description
1 polymer ?
#
loop_
_entity_poly.entity_id
_entity_poly.type
_entity_poly.pdbx_seq_one_letter_code
_entity_poly.pdbx_strand_id
1 'polypeptide(L)' 'MNGYAFGGGFELALAADFIVCADNASFALPEAKLGIVPDSGGVLRLPKICRLPSSMKW' A
#
# COMPACT_ATOMS: atom_id res chain seq x y z
N MET A 1 7.59 -9.55 -5.04
CA MET A 1 7.74 -8.12 -5.37
C MET A 1 9.18 -7.82 -5.71
N ASN A 2 9.45 -7.37 -6.93
CA ASN A 2 10.82 -7.10 -7.42
C ASN A 2 10.83 -5.71 -8.09
N GLY A 3 10.95 -4.66 -7.27
CA GLY A 3 10.73 -3.27 -7.67
C GLY A 3 9.46 -2.64 -7.07
N TYR A 4 8.62 -2.01 -7.88
CA TYR A 4 7.51 -1.17 -7.39
C TYR A 4 6.15 -1.86 -7.35
N ALA A 5 5.43 -1.80 -6.22
CA ALA A 5 3.99 -2.03 -6.10
C ALA A 5 3.32 -0.73 -5.69
N PHE A 6 2.82 0.03 -6.65
CA PHE A 6 2.09 1.27 -6.37
C PHE A 6 0.61 1.14 -6.72
N GLY A 7 -0.20 1.80 -5.91
CA GLY A 7 -1.65 1.85 -6.02
C GLY A 7 -2.29 0.48 -6.02
N GLY A 8 -3.12 0.16 -7.03
CA GLY A 8 -3.78 -1.15 -7.15
C GLY A 8 -2.83 -2.36 -7.06
N GLY A 9 -1.57 -2.24 -7.51
CA GLY A 9 -0.56 -3.29 -7.33
C GLY A 9 -0.16 -3.51 -5.86
N PHE A 10 -0.13 -2.44 -5.06
CA PHE A 10 0.03 -2.54 -3.61
C PHE A 10 -1.22 -3.05 -2.93
N GLU A 11 -2.42 -2.61 -3.37
CA GLU A 11 -3.68 -3.11 -2.82
C GLU A 11 -3.84 -4.62 -3.03
N LEU A 12 -3.40 -5.13 -4.18
CA LEU A 12 -3.34 -6.56 -4.45
C LEU A 12 -2.33 -7.26 -3.53
N ALA A 13 -1.15 -6.67 -3.32
CA ALA A 13 -0.16 -7.23 -2.40
C ALA A 13 -0.69 -7.27 -0.96
N LEU A 14 -1.40 -6.22 -0.51
CA LEU A 14 -2.05 -6.17 0.80
C LEU A 14 -3.17 -7.22 0.97
N ALA A 15 -3.71 -7.76 -0.12
CA ALA A 15 -4.71 -8.81 -0.09
C ALA A 15 -4.11 -10.23 0.02
N ALA A 16 -2.79 -10.38 -0.14
CA ALA A 16 -2.10 -11.65 -0.01
C ALA A 16 -1.84 -12.03 1.45
N ASP A 17 -1.80 -13.33 1.74
CA ASP A 17 -1.41 -13.83 3.07
C ASP A 17 0.07 -13.57 3.38
N PHE A 18 0.93 -13.68 2.35
CA PHE A 18 2.36 -13.42 2.45
C PHE A 18 2.84 -12.61 1.24
N ILE A 19 3.77 -11.68 1.50
CA ILE A 19 4.44 -10.91 0.45
C ILE A 19 5.94 -11.20 0.53
N VAL A 20 6.50 -11.83 -0.51
CA VAL A 20 7.95 -12.00 -0.67
C VAL A 20 8.49 -10.85 -1.50
N CYS A 21 9.50 -10.15 -1.01
CA CYS A 21 10.03 -8.92 -1.59
C CYS A 21 11.54 -9.03 -1.81
N ALA A 22 12.04 -8.50 -2.94
CA ALA A 22 13.45 -8.20 -3.09
C ALA A 22 13.82 -6.95 -2.24
N ASP A 23 15.09 -6.78 -1.89
CA ASP A 23 15.55 -5.67 -1.04
C ASP A 23 15.29 -4.29 -1.66
N ASN A 24 15.19 -4.23 -2.99
CA ASN A 24 14.87 -3.01 -3.74
C ASN A 24 13.36 -2.76 -3.91
N ALA A 25 12.51 -3.53 -3.23
CA ALA A 25 11.07 -3.39 -3.37
C ALA A 25 10.55 -2.11 -2.68
N SER A 26 9.59 -1.44 -3.32
CA SER A 26 8.97 -0.22 -2.79
C SER A 26 7.46 -0.24 -3.00
N PHE A 27 6.75 0.25 -1.98
CA PHE A 27 5.29 0.18 -1.88
C PHE A 27 4.71 1.56 -1.59
N ALA A 28 3.62 1.93 -2.26
CA ALA A 28 2.95 3.21 -2.03
C ALA A 28 1.49 3.19 -2.50
N LEU A 29 0.66 4.02 -1.86
CA LEU A 29 -0.67 4.38 -2.35
C LEU A 29 -0.65 5.85 -2.81
N PRO A 30 -0.33 6.14 -4.09
CA PRO A 30 -0.27 7.51 -4.61
C PRO A 30 -1.64 8.10 -4.95
N GLU A 31 -2.72 7.35 -4.82
CA GLU A 31 -4.10 7.72 -5.18
C GLU A 31 -4.52 9.09 -4.65
N ALA A 32 -4.17 9.38 -3.38
CA ALA A 32 -4.51 10.66 -2.76
C ALA A 32 -3.89 11.86 -3.51
N LYS A 33 -2.68 11.70 -4.06
CA LYS A 33 -2.02 12.75 -4.86
C LYS A 33 -2.69 12.97 -6.21
N LEU A 34 -3.46 11.98 -6.67
CA LEU A 34 -4.23 12.03 -7.92
C LEU A 34 -5.69 12.44 -7.67
N GLY A 35 -6.07 12.76 -6.43
CA GLY A 35 -7.43 13.15 -6.07
C GLY A 35 -8.42 11.98 -6.04
N ILE A 36 -7.91 10.75 -5.96
CA ILE A 36 -8.73 9.53 -5.87
C ILE A 36 -8.40 8.77 -4.58
N VAL A 37 -9.23 7.77 -4.27
CA VAL A 37 -9.08 6.92 -3.09
C VAL A 37 -8.62 5.52 -3.50
N PRO A 38 -7.78 4.82 -2.70
CA PRO A 38 -7.51 3.40 -2.90
C PRO A 38 -8.80 2.60 -2.68
N ASP A 39 -9.39 2.07 -3.75
CA ASP A 39 -10.73 1.48 -3.75
C ASP A 39 -10.72 -0.05 -3.72
N SER A 40 -9.56 -0.69 -3.94
CA SER A 40 -9.39 -2.15 -3.95
C SER A 40 -9.06 -2.70 -2.56
N GLY A 41 -9.40 -1.95 -1.52
CA GLY A 41 -9.31 -2.32 -0.11
C GLY A 41 -8.02 -1.88 0.59
N GLY A 42 -7.20 -1.03 -0.03
CA GLY A 42 -6.02 -0.41 0.57
C GLY A 42 -6.36 0.37 1.83
N VAL A 43 -7.45 1.15 1.82
CA VAL A 43 -7.95 1.87 3.01
C VAL A 43 -8.33 0.92 4.15
N LEU A 44 -8.76 -0.30 3.84
CA LEU A 44 -9.24 -1.27 4.83
C LEU A 44 -8.13 -2.19 5.36
N ARG A 45 -7.19 -2.60 4.51
CA ARG A 45 -6.12 -3.54 4.85
C ARG A 45 -4.87 -2.84 5.38
N LEU A 46 -4.50 -1.69 4.81
CA LEU A 46 -3.27 -0.99 5.20
C LEU A 46 -3.26 -0.62 6.69
N PRO A 47 -4.31 -0.06 7.31
CA PRO A 47 -4.29 0.28 8.74
C PRO A 47 -4.24 -0.93 9.67
N LYS A 48 -4.61 -2.12 9.18
CA LYS A 48 -4.55 -3.37 9.94
C LYS A 48 -3.14 -3.97 9.92
N ILE A 49 -2.42 -3.80 8.80
CA ILE A 49 -1.08 -4.34 8.57
C ILE A 49 -0.02 -3.35 9.08
N CYS A 50 -0.13 -2.09 8.71
CA CYS A 50 0.72 -1.01 9.19
C CYS A 50 0.04 -0.33 10.38
N ARG A 51 0.67 -0.36 11.55
CA ARG A 51 0.28 0.53 12.66
C ARG A 51 0.43 1.97 12.16
N LEU A 52 -0.62 2.78 12.30
CA LEU A 52 -0.56 4.20 11.96
C LEU A 52 0.65 4.84 12.67
N PRO A 53 1.64 5.39 11.94
CA PRO A 53 2.58 6.30 12.58
C PRO A 53 1.79 7.53 13.04
N SER A 54 2.02 7.99 14.27
CA SER A 54 1.33 9.11 14.93
C SER A 54 1.42 10.47 14.20
N SER A 55 1.94 10.51 12.98
CA SER A 55 2.30 11.72 12.23
C SER A 55 1.77 11.75 10.79
N MET A 56 0.69 11.04 10.46
CA MET A 56 0.09 11.13 9.13
C MET A 56 -0.46 12.54 8.89
N LYS A 57 0.32 13.35 8.18
CA LYS A 57 -0.03 14.70 7.72
C LYS A 57 -0.68 14.57 6.34
N TRP A 58 -1.88 15.14 6.21
CA TRP A 58 -2.64 15.26 4.96
C TRP A 58 -2.00 16.29 4.03
#